data_AF-A0A349JBL6-F1
#
_entry.id   AF-A0A349JBL6-F1
#
_cell.length_a   1.000
_cell.length_b   1.000
_cell.length_c   1.000
_cell.angle_alpha   90.00
_cell.angle_beta   90.00
_cell.angle_gamma   90.00
#
_symmetry.space_group_name_H-M   'P 1'
#
loop_
_entity.id
_entity.type
_entity.pdbx_description
1 polymer ?
#
loop_
_entity_poly.entity_id
_entity_poly.type
_entity_poly.pdbx_seq_one_letter_code
_entity_poly.pdbx_strand_id
1 'polypeptide(L)' 'MPTATPDSDLNLESLLDELRAVTTALNELHHPVYPAPASRVAEVEARAAELRAQITMRRRELRGA' A
#
# COMPACT_ATOMS: atom_id res chain seq x y z
N MET A 1 30.38 -12.39 5.03
CA MET A 1 29.71 -12.15 3.74
C MET A 1 28.29 -12.68 3.83
N PRO A 2 27.22 -11.92 3.57
CA PRO A 2 27.00 -10.48 3.68
C PRO A 2 26.20 -10.12 4.95
N THR A 3 26.19 -8.83 5.27
CA THR A 3 25.55 -8.18 6.41
C THR A 3 24.03 -8.38 6.42
N ALA A 4 23.47 -8.88 7.52
CA ALA A 4 22.06 -8.73 7.80
C ALA A 4 21.72 -7.24 7.69
N THR A 5 20.92 -6.88 6.69
CA THR A 5 20.47 -5.51 6.48
C THR A 5 19.83 -5.04 7.77
N PRO A 6 20.33 -3.99 8.44
CA PRO A 6 19.62 -3.43 9.58
C PRO A 6 18.31 -2.83 9.06
N ASP A 7 17.22 -2.98 9.82
CA ASP A 7 15.95 -2.25 9.62
C ASP A 7 15.05 -2.61 8.43
N SER A 8 14.75 -3.89 8.23
CA SER A 8 13.48 -4.28 7.60
C SER A 8 12.39 -4.33 8.67
N ASP A 9 11.69 -3.21 8.89
CA ASP A 9 10.47 -3.24 9.71
C ASP A 9 9.42 -4.11 8.99
N LEU A 10 9.17 -5.31 9.54
CA LEU A 10 8.23 -6.30 8.99
C LEU A 10 6.81 -5.74 8.83
N ASN A 11 6.42 -4.79 9.69
CA ASN A 11 5.13 -4.12 9.59
C ASN A 11 5.12 -3.14 8.41
N LEU A 12 6.20 -2.37 8.22
CA LEU A 12 6.36 -1.51 7.04
C LEU A 12 6.35 -2.32 5.74
N GLU A 13 7.03 -3.46 5.69
CA GLU A 13 7.03 -4.36 4.54
C GLU A 13 5.63 -4.92 4.26
N SER A 14 4.93 -5.39 5.29
CA SER A 14 3.55 -5.85 5.17
C SER A 14 2.62 -4.77 4.62
N LEU A 15 2.73 -3.53 5.11
CA LEU A 15 1.93 -2.40 4.62
C LEU A 15 2.23 -2.06 3.16
N LEU A 16 3.50 -2.17 2.74
CA LEU A 16 3.91 -1.93 1.35
C LEU A 16 3.37 -3.02 0.42
N ASP A 17 3.38 -4.28 0.85
CA ASP A 17 2.83 -5.39 0.07
C ASP A 17 1.31 -5.30 -0.03
N GLU A 18 0.62 -4.90 1.04
CA GLU A 18 -0.82 -4.64 1.00
C GLU A 18 -1.14 -3.48 0.03
N LEU A 19 -0.37 -2.38 0.08
CA LEU A 19 -0.55 -1.27 -0.86
C LEU A 19 -0.34 -1.69 -2.32
N ARG A 20 0.64 -2.57 -2.58
CA ARG A 20 0.85 -3.14 -3.93
C ARG A 20 -0.35 -3.95 -4.37
N ALA A 21 -0.88 -4.83 -3.52
CA ALA A 21 -2.06 -5.64 -3.84
C ALA A 21 -3.28 -4.76 -4.17
N VAL A 22 -3.54 -3.73 -3.34
CA VAL A 22 -4.63 -2.78 -3.55
C VAL A 22 -4.46 -1.98 -4.85
N THR A 23 -3.23 -1.57 -5.17
CA THR A 23 -2.95 -0.84 -6.42
C THR A 23 -3.18 -1.71 -7.66
N THR A 24 -2.80 -2.99 -7.60
CA THR A 24 -3.09 -3.96 -8.67
C THR A 24 -4.59 -4.13 -8.85
N ALA A 25 -5.35 -4.26 -7.76
CA ALA A 25 -6.81 -4.35 -7.83
C ALA A 25 -7.44 -3.08 -8.45
N LEU A 26 -6.93 -1.89 -8.15
CA LEU A 26 -7.40 -0.66 -8.80
C LEU A 26 -7.21 -0.70 -10.32
N ASN A 27 -6.06 -1.18 -10.79
CA ASN A 27 -5.82 -1.30 -12.24
C ASN A 27 -6.82 -2.23 -12.91
N GLU A 28 -7.20 -3.33 -12.24
CA GLU A 28 -8.24 -4.24 -12.72
C GLU A 28 -9.63 -3.58 -12.72
N LEU A 29 -9.95 -2.77 -11.71
CA LEU A 29 -11.23 -2.07 -11.63
C LEU A 29 -11.38 -0.96 -12.68
N HIS A 30 -10.26 -0.35 -13.10
CA HIS A 30 -10.20 0.64 -14.18
C HIS A 30 -10.06 0.01 -15.57
N HIS A 31 -10.35 -1.29 -15.73
CA HIS A 31 -10.19 -1.99 -17.00
C HIS A 31 -10.89 -1.23 -18.16
N PRO A 32 -10.18 -0.93 -19.26
CA PRO A 32 -10.66 0.00 -20.29
C PRO A 32 -11.90 -0.49 -21.04
N VAL A 33 -12.14 -1.80 -21.05
CA VAL A 33 -13.28 -2.43 -21.74
C VAL A 33 -14.43 -2.76 -20.79
N TYR A 34 -14.13 -2.98 -19.50
CA TYR A 34 -15.10 -3.42 -18.49
C TYR A 34 -14.82 -2.74 -17.16
N PRO A 35 -15.08 -1.43 -17.07
CA PRO A 35 -14.86 -0.70 -15.83
C PRO A 35 -15.80 -1.20 -14.75
N ALA A 36 -15.27 -1.34 -13.54
CA ALA A 36 -16.08 -1.63 -12.37
C ALA A 36 -16.97 -0.44 -11.99
N PRO A 37 -18.01 -0.65 -11.16
CA PRO A 37 -18.82 0.45 -10.64
C PRO A 37 -17.97 1.49 -9.91
N ALA A 38 -18.30 2.77 -10.09
CA ALA A 38 -17.56 3.88 -9.48
C ALA A 38 -17.49 3.79 -7.94
N SER A 39 -18.49 3.20 -7.29
CA SER A 39 -18.47 2.95 -5.84
C SER A 39 -17.37 1.98 -5.42
N ARG A 40 -17.19 0.88 -6.16
CA ARG A 40 -16.12 -0.11 -5.91
C ARG A 40 -14.74 0.52 -6.12
N VAL A 41 -14.58 1.35 -7.14
CA VAL A 41 -13.33 2.09 -7.37
C VAL A 41 -13.04 3.02 -6.19
N ALA A 42 -14.01 3.83 -5.79
CA ALA A 42 -13.85 4.77 -4.68
C ALA A 42 -13.51 4.09 -3.34
N GLU A 43 -14.11 2.92 -3.06
CA GLU A 43 -13.78 2.11 -1.88
C GLU A 43 -12.31 1.68 -1.85
N VAL A 44 -11.81 1.18 -2.98
CA VAL A 44 -10.44 0.69 -3.09
C VAL A 44 -9.44 1.86 -3.13
N GLU A 45 -9.80 3.00 -3.72
CA GLU A 45 -9.01 4.23 -3.68
C GLU A 45 -8.89 4.77 -2.24
N ALA A 46 -9.99 4.77 -1.47
CA ALA A 46 -9.99 5.14 -0.07
C ALA A 46 -9.06 4.23 0.76
N ARG A 47 -9.09 2.91 0.50
CA ARG A 47 -8.17 1.97 1.14
C ARG A 47 -6.71 2.23 0.78
N ALA A 48 -6.42 2.55 -0.48
CA ALA A 48 -5.07 2.91 -0.91
C ALA A 48 -4.57 4.19 -0.22
N ALA A 49 -5.44 5.19 -0.04
CA ALA A 49 -5.11 6.42 0.67
C ALA A 49 -4.81 6.16 2.16
N GLU A 50 -5.60 5.30 2.80
CA GLU A 50 -5.38 4.88 4.18
C GLU A 50 -4.03 4.18 4.36
N LEU A 51 -3.71 3.21 3.51
CA LEU A 51 -2.43 2.49 3.56
C LEU A 51 -1.23 3.43 3.36
N ARG A 52 -1.33 4.40 2.44
CA ARG A 52 -0.30 5.43 2.26
C ARG A 52 -0.10 6.29 3.52
N ALA A 53 -1.19 6.62 4.22
CA ALA A 53 -1.11 7.36 5.48
C ALA A 53 -0.43 6.54 6.57
N GLN A 54 -0.79 5.25 6.72
CA GLN A 54 -0.19 4.33 7.68
C GLN A 54 1.32 4.14 7.41
N ILE A 55 1.71 3.93 6.15
CA ILE A 55 3.13 3.85 5.74
C ILE A 55 3.88 5.14 6.10
N THR A 56 3.26 6.30 5.82
CA THR A 56 3.88 7.60 6.11
C THR A 56 4.08 7.79 7.61
N MET A 57 3.08 7.44 8.42
CA MET A 57 3.17 7.47 9.87
C MET A 57 4.26 6.53 10.37
N ARG A 58 4.28 5.27 9.89
CA ARG A 58 5.27 4.28 10.31
C ARG A 58 6.71 4.69 9.95
N ARG A 59 6.90 5.27 8.76
CA ARG A 59 8.20 5.84 8.35
C ARG A 59 8.64 7.01 9.23
N ARG A 60 7.71 7.80 9.78
CA ARG A 60 8.03 8.87 10.74
C ARG A 60 8.43 8.29 12.09
N GLU A 61 7.68 7.30 12.59
CA GLU A 61 8.01 6.59 13.83
C GLU A 61 9.41 5.98 13.77
N LEU A 62 9.74 5.27 12.68
CA LEU A 62 11.05 4.66 12.48
C LEU A 62 12.21 5.66 12.36
N ARG A 63 11.95 6.91 11.94
CA ARG A 63 12.97 7.97 11.87
C ARG A 63 13.14 8.72 13.19
N GLY A 64 12.15 8.64 14.08
CA GLY A 64 12.15 9.30 15.38
C GLY A 64 12.49 8.40 16.57
N ALA A 65 12.58 7.08 16.33
CA ALA A 65 13.09 6.08 17.26
C ALA A 65 14.63 6.00 17.18
#